data_AF-A0A961C0Q4-F1
#
_entry.id   AF-A0A961C0Q4-F1
#
_cell.length_a   1.000
_cell.length_b   1.000
_cell.length_c   1.000
_cell.angle_alpha   90.00
_cell.angle_beta   90.00
_cell.angle_gamma   90.00
#
_symmetry.space_group_name_H-M   'P 1'
#
loop_
_entity.id
_entity.type
_entity.pdbx_description
1 polymer ?
#
loop_
_entity_poly.entity_id
_entity_poly.type
_entity_poly.pdbx_seq_one_letter_code
_entity_poly.pdbx_strand_id
1 'polypeptide(L)'
;SAAHANAMAARLAAGVRDLPGVRLTREPEVNAVFATLPREAAERVRERYFFYDWDAATGEVRWMCGFDTTEADVDGFVTVLAGALS
;
A
#
# COMPACT_ATOMS: atom_id res chain seq x y z
N SER A 1 -4.80 16.82 -6.61
CA SER A 1 -3.79 17.80 -6.13
C SER A 1 -2.79 17.11 -5.19
N ALA A 2 -1.74 17.78 -4.72
CA ALA A 2 -0.81 17.20 -3.72
C ALA A 2 -1.54 16.85 -2.41
N ALA A 3 -2.44 17.71 -1.94
CA ALA A 3 -3.26 17.45 -0.75
C ALA A 3 -4.13 16.20 -0.93
N HIS A 4 -4.72 16.00 -2.11
CA HIS A 4 -5.49 14.80 -2.43
C HIS A 4 -4.64 13.52 -2.38
N ALA A 5 -3.46 13.55 -3.02
CA ALA A 5 -2.55 12.42 -3.03
C ALA A 5 -2.09 12.03 -1.61
N ASN A 6 -1.80 13.03 -0.76
CA ASN A 6 -1.47 12.82 0.65
C ASN A 6 -2.66 12.23 1.44
N ALA A 7 -3.89 12.70 1.19
CA ALA A 7 -5.08 12.16 1.83
C ALA A 7 -5.32 10.68 1.46
N MET A 8 -5.09 10.29 0.21
CA MET A 8 -5.21 8.90 -0.23
C MET A 8 -4.12 8.01 0.37
N ALA A 9 -2.89 8.50 0.51
CA ALA A 9 -1.82 7.76 1.19
C ALA A 9 -2.15 7.56 2.68
N ALA A 10 -2.68 8.57 3.36
CA ALA A 10 -3.15 8.44 4.74
C ALA A 10 -4.29 7.41 4.87
N ARG A 11 -5.26 7.42 3.94
CA ARG A 11 -6.33 6.42 3.89
C ARG A 11 -5.78 5.02 3.68
N LEU A 12 -4.86 4.85 2.74
CA LEU A 12 -4.21 3.56 2.45
C LEU A 12 -3.49 3.03 3.69
N ALA A 13 -2.68 3.87 4.35
CA ALA A 13 -1.99 3.49 5.57
C ALA A 13 -2.95 3.10 6.69
N ALA A 14 -4.07 3.79 6.85
CA ALA A 14 -5.09 3.41 7.82
C ALA A 14 -5.73 2.05 7.49
N GLY A 15 -6.09 1.81 6.23
CA GLY A 15 -6.77 0.58 5.80
C GLY A 15 -5.90 -0.69 5.89
N VAL A 16 -4.58 -0.55 5.77
CA VAL A 16 -3.65 -1.70 5.82
C VAL A 16 -3.02 -1.96 7.19
N ARG A 17 -3.10 -0.99 8.12
CA ARG A 17 -2.38 -1.05 9.42
C ARG A 17 -2.74 -2.28 10.25
N ASP A 18 -3.99 -2.73 10.17
CA ASP A 18 -4.52 -3.83 10.97
C ASP A 18 -4.51 -5.17 10.22
N LEU A 19 -3.99 -5.22 8.98
CA LEU A 19 -3.89 -6.45 8.21
C LEU A 19 -2.77 -7.35 8.75
N PRO A 20 -3.05 -8.62 9.11
CA PRO A 20 -2.03 -9.56 9.56
C PRO A 20 -0.91 -9.72 8.53
N GLY A 21 0.34 -9.60 8.97
CA GLY A 21 1.50 -9.72 8.10
C GLY A 21 1.91 -8.42 7.39
N VAL A 22 1.11 -7.36 7.47
CA VAL A 22 1.50 -6.03 7.00
C VAL A 22 2.10 -5.24 8.16
N ARG A 23 3.23 -4.57 7.92
CA ARG A 23 3.82 -3.62 8.86
C ARG A 23 4.19 -2.34 8.13
N LEU A 24 3.60 -1.22 8.53
CA LEU A 24 4.08 0.09 8.12
C LEU A 24 5.47 0.32 8.72
N THR A 25 6.42 0.67 7.88
CA THR A 25 7.81 0.96 8.30
C THR A 25 8.00 2.43 8.65
N ARG A 26 7.09 3.29 8.17
CA ARG A 26 7.05 4.74 8.38
C ARG A 26 5.61 5.21 8.44
N GLU A 27 5.36 6.28 9.19
CA GLU A 27 4.11 7.02 9.06
C GLU A 27 4.12 7.81 7.73
N PRO A 28 3.01 7.83 6.96
CA PRO A 28 2.97 8.54 5.69
C PRO A 28 2.95 10.06 5.93
N GLU A 29 4.05 10.73 5.59
CA GLU A 29 4.15 12.20 5.64
C GLU A 29 3.71 12.86 4.33
N VAL A 30 3.74 12.10 3.24
CA VAL A 30 3.42 12.54 1.87
C VAL A 30 2.58 11.47 1.17
N ASN A 31 2.46 11.53 -0.15
CA ASN A 31 1.69 10.60 -0.97
C ASN A 31 2.30 9.19 -1.11
N ALA A 32 3.16 8.77 -0.18
CA ALA A 32 3.88 7.50 -0.22
C ALA A 32 3.64 6.71 1.07
N VAL A 33 3.34 5.42 0.94
CA VAL A 33 3.20 4.46 2.03
C VAL A 33 4.28 3.40 1.89
N PHE A 34 5.02 3.16 2.97
CA PHE A 34 6.08 2.16 3.03
C PHE A 34 5.67 1.05 3.99
N ALA A 35 5.76 -0.19 3.53
CA ALA A 35 5.32 -1.33 4.31
C ALA A 35 6.16 -2.58 3.99
N THR A 36 6.30 -3.48 4.96
CA THR A 36 6.72 -4.86 4.70
C THR A 36 5.51 -5.79 4.75
N LEU A 37 5.55 -6.83 3.93
CA LEU A 37 4.52 -7.87 3.83
C LEU A 37 5.11 -9.18 3.26
N PRO A 38 4.44 -10.34 3.42
CA PRO A 38 4.89 -11.57 2.81
C PRO A 38 5.07 -11.42 1.30
N ARG A 39 6.18 -11.96 0.77
CA ARG A 39 6.51 -11.86 -0.65
C ARG A 39 5.41 -12.40 -1.55
N GLU A 40 4.82 -13.54 -1.20
CA GLU A 40 3.72 -14.16 -1.96
C GLU A 40 2.48 -13.27 -2.00
N ALA A 41 2.19 -12.53 -0.92
CA ALA A 41 1.10 -11.56 -0.90
C ALA A 41 1.41 -10.38 -1.84
N ALA A 42 2.64 -9.85 -1.79
CA ALA A 42 3.06 -8.79 -2.70
C ALA A 42 2.98 -9.22 -4.17
N GLU A 43 3.40 -10.45 -4.51
CA GLU A 43 3.30 -11.01 -5.85
C GLU A 43 1.84 -11.14 -6.32
N ARG A 44 0.94 -11.64 -5.47
CA ARG A 44 -0.51 -11.72 -5.77
C ARG A 44 -1.14 -10.34 -6.01
N VAL A 45 -0.80 -9.34 -5.18
CA VAL A 45 -1.34 -7.98 -5.37
C VAL A 45 -0.81 -7.36 -6.67
N ARG A 46 0.43 -7.67 -7.08
CA ARG A 46 1.03 -7.19 -8.33
C ARG A 46 0.32 -7.65 -9.61
N GLU A 47 -0.48 -8.70 -9.55
CA GLU A 47 -1.32 -9.11 -10.67
C GLU A 47 -2.40 -8.06 -11.00
N ARG A 48 -2.75 -7.18 -10.05
CA ARG A 48 -3.78 -6.16 -10.20
C ARG A 48 -3.29 -4.73 -10.02
N TYR A 49 -2.27 -4.53 -9.19
CA TYR A 49 -1.75 -3.21 -8.83
C TYR A 49 -0.24 -3.13 -9.01
N PHE A 50 0.22 -2.10 -9.69
CA PHE A 50 1.64 -1.94 -9.95
C PHE A 50 2.37 -1.21 -8.81
N PHE A 51 3.41 -1.83 -8.26
CA PHE A 51 4.33 -1.20 -7.32
C PHE A 51 5.67 -1.96 -7.27
N TYR A 52 6.70 -1.27 -6.81
CA TYR A 52 8.05 -1.79 -6.70
C TYR A 52 8.43 -2.07 -5.24
N ASP A 53 9.38 -2.98 -5.07
CA ASP A 53 10.12 -3.08 -3.81
C ASP A 53 10.94 -1.79 -3.63
N TRP A 54 10.85 -1.20 -2.44
CA TRP A 54 11.74 -0.14 -1.99
C TRP A 54 13.06 -0.73 -1.49
N ASP A 55 12.96 -1.83 -0.73
CA ASP A 55 14.10 -2.62 -0.29
C ASP A 55 13.75 -4.11 -0.37
N ALA A 56 14.28 -4.75 -1.41
CA ALA A 56 14.05 -6.17 -1.66
C ALA A 56 14.70 -7.10 -0.61
N ALA A 57 15.72 -6.63 0.12
CA ALA A 57 16.36 -7.43 1.17
C ALA A 57 15.47 -7.57 2.41
N THR A 58 14.65 -6.54 2.68
CA THR A 58 13.71 -6.51 3.81
C THR A 58 12.27 -6.84 3.41
N GLY A 59 11.99 -6.93 2.10
CA GLY A 59 10.63 -7.09 1.59
C GLY A 59 9.78 -5.82 1.75
N GLU A 60 10.44 -4.65 1.84
CA GLU A 60 9.76 -3.37 1.93
C GLU A 60 9.30 -2.91 0.56
N VAL A 61 8.04 -2.52 0.45
CA VAL A 61 7.42 -2.00 -0.76
C VAL A 61 7.07 -0.52 -0.59
N ARG A 62 6.96 0.19 -1.71
CA ARG A 62 6.48 1.58 -1.74
C ARG A 62 5.23 1.70 -2.59
N TRP A 63 4.13 2.05 -1.94
CA TRP A 63 2.86 2.38 -2.60
C TRP A 63 2.73 3.89 -2.73
N MET A 64 2.41 4.36 -3.93
CA MET A 64 2.30 5.79 -4.24
C MET A 64 0.86 6.13 -4.59
N CYS A 65 0.34 7.23 -4.05
CA CYS A 65 -0.94 7.79 -4.45
C CYS A 65 -0.71 8.99 -5.39
N GLY A 66 -1.46 9.03 -6.48
CA GLY A 66 -1.48 10.12 -7.45
C GLY A 66 -2.50 11.20 -7.11
N PHE A 67 -2.55 12.25 -7.93
CA PHE A 67 -3.56 13.30 -7.80
C PHE A 67 -4.98 12.83 -8.19
N ASP A 68 -5.06 11.69 -8.88
CA ASP A 68 -6.23 11.05 -9.48
C ASP A 68 -6.62 9.75 -8.77
N THR A 69 -5.80 9.24 -7.84
CA THR A 69 -6.14 8.07 -7.02
C THR A 69 -7.47 8.31 -6.30
N THR A 70 -8.44 7.45 -6.51
CA THR A 70 -9.76 7.57 -5.87
C THR A 70 -9.81 6.79 -4.57
N GLU A 71 -10.83 7.07 -3.73
CA GLU A 71 -11.09 6.25 -2.55
C GLU A 71 -11.36 4.78 -2.92
N ALA A 72 -12.02 4.55 -4.06
CA ALA A 72 -12.29 3.20 -4.56
C ALA A 72 -11.01 2.45 -4.97
N ASP A 73 -10.02 3.15 -5.52
CA ASP A 73 -8.71 2.55 -5.82
C ASP A 73 -8.01 2.09 -4.53
N VAL A 74 -8.05 2.92 -3.49
CA VAL A 74 -7.48 2.62 -2.17
C VAL A 74 -8.20 1.44 -1.52
N ASP A 75 -9.53 1.49 -1.46
CA ASP A 75 -10.34 0.43 -0.83
C ASP A 75 -10.24 -0.90 -1.59
N GLY A 76 -10.17 -0.83 -2.92
CA GLY A 76 -9.91 -1.98 -3.78
C GLY A 76 -8.53 -2.58 -3.52
N PHE A 77 -7.49 -1.74 -3.38
CA PHE A 77 -6.15 -2.20 -3.04
C PHE A 77 -6.13 -2.91 -1.68
N VAL A 78 -6.72 -2.30 -0.65
CA VAL A 78 -6.81 -2.89 0.70
C VAL A 78 -7.53 -4.23 0.66
N THR A 79 -8.63 -4.33 -0.10
CA THR A 79 -9.40 -5.58 -0.26
C THR A 79 -8.56 -6.68 -0.93
N VAL A 80 -7.85 -6.35 -2.02
CA VAL A 80 -7.00 -7.30 -2.73
C VAL A 80 -5.83 -7.74 -1.85
N LEU A 81 -5.22 -6.82 -1.12
CA LEU A 81 -4.15 -7.14 -0.17
C LEU A 81 -4.65 -8.06 0.96
N ALA A 82 -5.80 -7.76 1.56
CA ALA A 82 -6.39 -8.61 2.59
C ALA A 82 -6.63 -10.05 2.10
N GLY A 83 -7.19 -10.21 0.89
CA GLY A 83 -7.37 -11.53 0.27
C GLY A 83 -6.05 -12.21 -0.14
N ALA A 84 -4.98 -11.44 -0.35
CA ALA A 84 -3.64 -11.95 -0.61
C ALA A 84 -2.88 -12.35 0.67
N LEU A 85 -3.42 -12.07 1.86
CA LEU A 85 -2.81 -12.44 3.15
C LEU A 85 -3.45 -13.70 3.78
N SER A 86 -4.61 -14.13 3.27
CA SER A 86 -5.19 -15.45 3.50
C SER A 86 -4.57 -16.52 2.60
#